data_AF-A0A9X8RLH7-F1
#
_entry.id   AF-A0A9X8RLH7-F1
#
_cell.length_a   1.000
_cell.length_b   1.000
_cell.length_c   1.000
_cell.angle_alpha   90.00
_cell.angle_beta   90.00
_cell.angle_gamma   90.00
#
_symmetry.space_group_name_H-M   'P 1'
#
loop_
_entity.id
_entity.type
_entity.pdbx_description
1 polymer ?
#
loop_
_entity_poly.entity_id
_entity_poly.type
_entity_poly.pdbx_seq_one_letter_code
_entity_poly.pdbx_strand_id
1 'polypeptide(L)'
;MKIMSISIDLLLKNMCICILDNGHIRELSNRDIIADKFIFEIYKIFNNHNCDKLVLDISGIGIAYYQNLEEHIDKNKLIGVYLAEKNNSNKILMNFLNNESFYNLGLEICVKNNGGRIYPDMSKYDEIERGIIECIMLANYYSNLLIESE
;
A
#
# COMPACT_ATOMS: atom_id res chain seq x y z
N MET A 1 14.36 5.36 5.91
CA MET A 1 13.49 5.84 4.82
C MET A 1 12.08 6.00 5.37
N LYS A 2 11.42 7.09 5.02
CA LYS A 2 10.03 7.37 5.36
C LYS A 2 9.15 7.14 4.14
N ILE A 3 8.18 6.25 4.25
CA ILE A 3 7.32 5.85 3.14
C ILE A 3 5.87 6.11 3.53
N MET A 4 5.14 6.71 2.59
CA MET A 4 3.69 6.71 2.60
C MET A 4 3.20 5.62 1.65
N SER A 5 2.30 4.76 2.09
CA SER A 5 1.56 3.85 1.23
C SER A 5 0.08 4.17 1.26
N ILE A 6 -0.60 3.86 0.16
CA ILE A 6 -2.03 4.04 0.04
C ILE A 6 -2.63 2.78 -0.58
N SER A 7 -3.57 2.16 0.13
CA SER A 7 -4.49 1.17 -0.43
C SER A 7 -5.87 1.79 -0.62
N ILE A 8 -6.48 1.51 -1.77
CA ILE A 8 -7.79 2.05 -2.17
C ILE A 8 -8.77 0.90 -2.27
N ASP A 9 -9.88 1.00 -1.55
CA ASP A 9 -11.06 0.16 -1.69
C ASP A 9 -12.22 0.95 -2.29
N LEU A 10 -12.64 0.55 -3.49
CA LEU A 10 -13.66 1.28 -4.25
C LEU A 10 -15.08 0.83 -3.97
N LEU A 11 -15.28 -0.38 -3.45
CA LEU A 11 -16.61 -0.84 -3.07
C LEU A 11 -17.08 -0.07 -1.84
N LEU A 12 -16.16 0.21 -0.92
CA LEU A 12 -16.45 0.92 0.33
C LEU A 12 -16.17 2.42 0.30
N LYS A 13 -15.61 2.95 -0.80
CA LYS A 13 -15.11 4.33 -0.88
C LYS A 13 -14.11 4.64 0.23
N ASN A 14 -13.31 3.65 0.63
CA ASN A 14 -12.36 3.76 1.72
C ASN A 14 -10.94 3.80 1.19
N MET A 15 -10.12 4.64 1.82
CA MET A 15 -8.69 4.74 1.56
C MET A 15 -7.95 4.52 2.85
N CYS A 16 -7.07 3.52 2.88
CA CYS A 16 -6.10 3.41 3.95
C CYS A 16 -4.80 4.12 3.56
N ILE A 17 -4.33 5.02 4.43
CA ILE A 17 -3.00 5.64 4.35
C ILE A 17 -2.17 5.11 5.51
N CYS A 18 -0.96 4.62 5.20
CA CYS A 18 0.03 4.25 6.21
C CYS A 18 1.31 5.04 5.96
N ILE A 19 1.88 5.60 7.01
CA ILE A 19 3.20 6.25 6.97
C ILE A 19 4.14 5.47 7.87
N LEU A 20 5.15 4.85 7.27
CA LEU A 20 6.27 4.23 7.97
C LEU A 20 7.46 5.18 8.00
N ASP A 21 8.11 5.27 9.15
CA ASP A 21 9.36 6.01 9.35
C ASP A 21 10.36 5.10 10.03
N ASN A 22 11.40 4.68 9.28
CA ASN A 22 12.44 3.77 9.76
C ASN A 22 11.87 2.49 10.39
N GLY A 23 10.86 1.89 9.75
CA GLY A 23 10.24 0.64 10.19
C GLY A 23 9.14 0.80 11.25
N HIS A 24 8.83 2.03 11.67
CA HIS A 24 7.78 2.30 12.66
C HIS A 24 6.57 2.99 12.01
N ILE A 25 5.35 2.52 12.33
CA ILE A 25 4.10 3.18 11.90
C ILE A 25 3.98 4.51 12.64
N ARG A 26 3.95 5.61 11.88
CA ARG A 26 3.75 6.98 12.38
C ARG A 26 2.31 7.43 12.23
N GLU A 27 1.68 7.05 11.13
CA GLU A 27 0.27 7.33 10.87
C GLU A 27 -0.35 6.11 10.22
N LEU A 28 -1.57 5.80 10.66
CA LEU A 28 -2.47 4.87 10.01
C LEU A 28 -3.85 5.50 10.04
N SER A 29 -4.36 5.89 8.88
CA SER A 29 -5.69 6.48 8.77
C SER A 29 -6.52 5.76 7.71
N ASN A 30 -7.81 5.61 7.98
CA ASN A 30 -8.80 5.18 6.99
C ASN A 30 -9.70 6.39 6.71
N ARG A 31 -9.88 6.74 5.43
CA ARG A 31 -10.56 7.97 5.00
C ARG A 31 -11.57 7.68 3.90
N ASP A 32 -12.72 8.35 3.95
CA ASP A 32 -13.71 8.32 2.88
C ASP A 32 -13.19 9.06 1.63
N ILE A 33 -13.39 8.46 0.46
CA ILE A 33 -12.94 8.99 -0.84
C ILE A 33 -14.06 9.87 -1.43
N ILE A 34 -13.93 11.19 -1.30
CA ILE A 34 -14.67 12.14 -2.14
C ILE A 34 -13.71 12.62 -3.24
N ALA A 35 -14.01 12.21 -4.49
CA ALA A 35 -13.06 12.11 -5.60
C ALA A 35 -12.31 13.41 -6.00
N ASP A 36 -12.86 14.61 -5.77
CA ASP A 36 -12.31 15.84 -6.36
C ASP A 36 -11.25 16.56 -5.50
N LYS A 37 -11.15 16.25 -4.19
CA LYS A 37 -10.13 16.83 -3.29
C LYS A 37 -8.97 15.90 -2.99
N PHE A 38 -9.08 14.68 -3.49
CA PHE A 38 -8.26 13.54 -3.10
C PHE A 38 -6.76 13.71 -3.42
N ILE A 39 -6.44 14.12 -4.66
CA ILE A 39 -5.05 14.24 -5.13
C ILE A 39 -4.28 15.31 -4.35
N PHE A 40 -4.90 16.47 -4.12
CA PHE A 40 -4.30 17.56 -3.36
C PHE A 40 -4.06 17.18 -1.89
N GLU A 41 -4.97 16.41 -1.29
CA GLU A 41 -4.79 15.92 0.08
C GLU A 41 -3.65 14.91 0.19
N ILE A 42 -3.55 13.95 -0.73
CA ILE A 42 -2.44 12.99 -0.77
C ILE A 42 -1.12 13.73 -0.91
N TYR A 43 -1.03 14.64 -1.88
CA TYR A 43 0.16 15.46 -2.10
C TYR A 43 0.54 16.27 -0.86
N LYS A 44 -0.45 16.87 -0.19
CA LYS A 44 -0.22 17.64 1.05
C LYS A 44 0.26 16.75 2.19
N ILE A 45 -0.33 15.58 2.40
CA ILE A 45 0.10 14.64 3.44
C ILE A 45 1.52 14.17 3.15
N PHE A 46 1.80 13.75 1.91
CA PHE A 46 3.12 13.30 1.46
C PHE A 46 4.21 14.34 1.77
N ASN A 47 3.97 15.61 1.42
CA ASN A 47 4.92 16.70 1.69
C ASN A 47 4.99 17.09 3.17
N ASN A 48 3.86 17.19 3.87
CA ASN A 48 3.86 17.57 5.28
C ASN A 48 4.63 16.58 6.15
N HIS A 49 4.55 15.29 5.80
CA HIS A 49 5.30 14.25 6.50
C HIS A 49 6.75 14.15 6.01
N ASN A 50 7.16 14.87 4.97
CA ASN A 50 8.46 14.75 4.31
C ASN A 50 8.78 13.28 3.98
N CYS A 51 7.87 12.62 3.27
CA CYS A 51 8.06 11.24 2.84
C CYS A 51 9.08 11.15 1.70
N ASP A 52 9.91 10.11 1.73
CA ASP A 52 10.88 9.83 0.68
C ASP A 52 10.20 9.21 -0.54
N LYS A 53 9.20 8.35 -0.31
CA LYS A 53 8.43 7.65 -1.35
C LYS A 53 6.94 7.58 -1.02
N LEU A 54 6.14 7.56 -2.08
CA LEU A 54 4.71 7.29 -2.09
C LEU A 54 4.45 6.01 -2.90
N VAL A 55 3.89 5.00 -2.25
CA VAL A 55 3.46 3.75 -2.89
C VAL A 55 1.94 3.75 -2.98
N LEU A 56 1.40 3.60 -4.19
CA LEU A 56 -0.02 3.65 -4.44
C LEU A 56 -0.48 2.35 -5.09
N ASP A 57 -1.54 1.74 -4.55
CA ASP A 57 -2.30 0.73 -5.28
C ASP A 57 -2.98 1.37 -6.50
N ILE A 58 -2.59 0.91 -7.70
CA ILE A 58 -3.12 1.42 -8.97
C ILE A 58 -4.21 0.52 -9.55
N SER A 59 -4.70 -0.47 -8.80
CA SER A 59 -5.85 -1.28 -9.21
C SER A 59 -7.13 -0.44 -9.30
N GLY A 60 -7.98 -0.75 -10.29
CA GLY A 60 -9.26 -0.04 -10.49
C GLY A 60 -9.06 1.45 -10.80
N ILE A 61 -9.69 2.33 -10.01
CA ILE A 61 -9.55 3.79 -10.15
C ILE A 61 -8.17 4.30 -9.71
N GLY A 62 -7.39 3.50 -8.96
CA GLY A 62 -6.09 3.91 -8.42
C GLY A 62 -5.15 4.40 -9.53
N ILE A 63 -5.26 3.84 -10.74
CA ILE A 63 -4.50 4.29 -11.92
C ILE A 63 -4.79 5.75 -12.29
N ALA A 64 -6.03 6.22 -12.15
CA ALA A 64 -6.38 7.61 -12.45
C ALA A 64 -5.76 8.56 -11.42
N TYR A 65 -5.72 8.16 -10.15
CA TYR A 65 -5.04 8.94 -9.12
C TYR A 65 -3.53 8.96 -9.30
N TYR A 66 -2.94 7.82 -9.69
CA TYR A 66 -1.53 7.73 -10.02
C TYR A 66 -1.14 8.72 -11.12
N GLN A 67 -1.88 8.71 -12.24
CA GLN A 67 -1.64 9.60 -13.37
C GLN A 67 -1.70 11.09 -12.97
N ASN A 68 -2.66 11.47 -12.14
CA ASN A 68 -2.74 12.85 -11.66
C ASN A 68 -1.61 13.20 -10.67
N LEU A 69 -1.19 12.25 -9.82
CA LEU A 69 -0.10 12.48 -8.87
C LEU A 69 1.26 12.63 -9.56
N GLU A 70 1.46 12.06 -10.76
CA GLU A 70 2.67 12.27 -11.57
C GLU A 70 2.90 13.74 -11.94
N GLU A 71 1.86 14.57 -11.94
CA GLU A 71 1.99 16.02 -12.17
C GLU A 71 2.54 16.79 -10.97
N HIS A 72 2.54 16.17 -9.79
CA HIS A 72 2.85 16.83 -8.52
C HIS A 72 4.00 16.17 -7.75
N ILE A 73 4.26 14.88 -7.96
CA ILE A 73 5.28 14.11 -7.25
C ILE A 73 6.33 13.63 -8.25
N ASP A 74 7.60 13.77 -7.89
CA ASP A 74 8.73 13.24 -8.67
C ASP A 74 8.53 11.74 -8.95
N LYS A 75 8.68 11.34 -10.22
CA LYS A 75 8.50 9.95 -10.66
C LYS A 75 9.41 8.96 -9.92
N ASN A 76 10.56 9.39 -9.41
CA ASN A 76 11.46 8.53 -8.62
C ASN A 76 10.94 8.29 -7.19
N LYS A 77 9.97 9.12 -6.74
CA LYS A 77 9.33 9.03 -5.43
C LYS A 77 7.95 8.39 -5.50
N LEU A 78 7.32 8.34 -6.68
CA LEU A 78 5.98 7.79 -6.88
C LEU A 78 6.06 6.37 -7.46
N ILE A 79 5.53 5.39 -6.74
CA ILE A 79 5.54 3.98 -7.12
C ILE A 79 4.11 3.48 -7.26
N GLY A 80 3.74 2.99 -8.44
CA GLY A 80 2.43 2.41 -8.71
C GLY A 80 2.51 0.89 -8.65
N VAL A 81 1.65 0.27 -7.83
CA VAL A 81 1.63 -1.18 -7.63
C VAL A 81 0.29 -1.73 -8.05
N TYR A 82 0.29 -2.63 -9.04
CA TYR A 82 -0.93 -3.28 -9.51
C TYR A 82 -1.21 -4.54 -8.69
N LEU A 83 -2.21 -4.49 -7.81
CA LEU A 83 -2.64 -5.62 -7.00
C LEU A 83 -3.69 -6.45 -7.76
N ALA A 84 -3.24 -7.50 -8.45
CA ALA A 84 -4.13 -8.41 -9.16
C ALA A 84 -5.03 -9.22 -8.18
N GLU A 85 -6.25 -9.56 -8.61
CA GLU A 85 -7.22 -10.44 -7.92
C GLU A 85 -7.93 -9.92 -6.65
N LYS A 86 -7.97 -8.60 -6.39
CA LYS A 86 -8.71 -8.00 -5.25
C LYS A 86 -10.14 -8.56 -5.04
N ASN A 87 -10.86 -8.88 -6.12
CA ASN A 87 -12.28 -9.22 -6.05
C ASN A 87 -12.61 -10.73 -6.01
N ASN A 88 -11.67 -11.61 -6.33
CA ASN A 88 -11.98 -13.04 -6.54
C ASN A 88 -11.23 -14.01 -5.62
N SER A 89 -10.19 -13.58 -4.90
CA SER A 89 -9.38 -14.53 -4.14
C SER A 89 -8.90 -14.10 -2.76
N ASN A 90 -9.19 -12.88 -2.27
CA ASN A 90 -8.64 -12.33 -1.01
C ASN A 90 -7.11 -12.45 -0.94
N LYS A 91 -6.43 -12.38 -2.09
CA LYS A 91 -4.99 -12.59 -2.23
C LYS A 91 -4.37 -11.38 -2.90
N ILE A 92 -3.27 -10.92 -2.32
CA ILE A 92 -2.42 -9.88 -2.89
C ILE A 92 -1.18 -10.58 -3.45
N LEU A 93 -0.87 -10.33 -4.71
CA LEU A 93 0.36 -10.80 -5.33
C LEU A 93 1.50 -9.82 -5.00
N MET A 94 2.49 -10.27 -4.23
CA MET A 94 3.75 -9.54 -4.05
C MET A 94 4.90 -10.54 -4.22
N ASN A 95 5.89 -10.20 -5.05
CA ASN A 95 7.14 -10.95 -5.10
C ASN A 95 7.90 -10.67 -3.82
N PHE A 96 8.14 -11.66 -2.98
CA PHE A 96 8.85 -11.46 -1.71
C PHE A 96 10.26 -12.04 -1.76
N LEU A 97 11.25 -11.20 -1.46
CA LEU A 97 12.63 -11.63 -1.22
C LEU A 97 12.96 -11.80 0.28
N ASN A 98 12.07 -11.46 1.23
CA ASN A 98 12.33 -11.66 2.66
C ASN A 98 11.05 -11.99 3.46
N ASN A 99 11.05 -13.15 4.13
CA ASN A 99 9.91 -13.72 4.86
C ASN A 99 9.71 -13.16 6.29
N GLU A 100 10.67 -12.44 6.87
CA GLU A 100 10.68 -12.15 8.31
C GLU A 100 9.92 -10.88 8.73
N SER A 101 9.66 -9.95 7.81
CA SER A 101 9.08 -8.63 8.14
C SER A 101 7.59 -8.65 8.49
N PHE A 102 6.82 -9.66 8.04
CA PHE A 102 5.37 -9.72 8.31
C PHE A 102 5.01 -10.29 9.68
N TYR A 103 5.80 -11.22 10.21
CA TYR A 103 5.54 -11.83 11.52
C TYR A 103 5.59 -10.81 12.66
N ASN A 104 6.24 -9.66 12.45
CA ASN A 104 6.35 -8.58 13.44
C ASN A 104 5.13 -7.65 13.50
N LEU A 105 4.12 -7.82 12.64
CA LEU A 105 2.90 -7.02 12.67
C LEU A 105 1.83 -7.59 13.62
N GLY A 106 2.06 -8.75 14.25
CA GLY A 106 1.07 -9.41 15.11
C GLY A 106 -0.17 -9.92 14.35
N LEU A 107 -0.12 -9.90 13.01
CA LEU A 107 -1.18 -10.39 12.14
C LEU A 107 -0.92 -11.87 11.83
N GLU A 108 -1.89 -12.74 12.14
CA GLU A 108 -1.88 -14.11 11.63
C GLU A 108 -2.19 -14.08 10.13
N ILE A 109 -1.15 -13.81 9.33
CA ILE A 109 -1.22 -13.88 7.87
C ILE A 109 -0.72 -15.27 7.47
N CYS A 110 -1.63 -16.13 7.02
CA CYS A 110 -1.24 -17.45 6.51
C CYS A 110 -0.64 -17.28 5.11
N VAL A 111 0.67 -17.50 5.01
CA VAL A 111 1.41 -17.43 3.74
C VAL A 111 1.24 -18.74 2.98
N LYS A 112 0.55 -18.71 1.84
CA LYS A 112 0.48 -19.85 0.90
C LYS A 112 1.53 -19.70 -0.19
N ASN A 113 2.35 -20.73 -0.41
CA ASN A 113 3.36 -20.77 -1.47
C ASN A 113 2.81 -21.55 -2.68
N ASN A 114 2.52 -20.87 -3.79
CA ASN A 114 2.18 -21.52 -5.06
C ASN A 114 3.22 -21.14 -6.12
N GLY A 115 4.20 -22.02 -6.33
CA GLY A 115 5.19 -21.84 -7.40
C GLY A 115 6.14 -20.66 -7.19
N GLY A 116 6.58 -20.39 -5.95
CA GLY A 116 7.48 -19.28 -5.61
C GLY A 116 6.77 -17.97 -5.29
N ARG A 117 5.43 -17.95 -5.35
CA ARG A 117 4.60 -16.78 -5.01
C ARG A 117 4.02 -16.97 -3.63
N ILE A 118 4.13 -15.93 -2.80
CA ILE A 118 3.59 -15.89 -1.44
C ILE A 118 2.30 -15.08 -1.45
N TYR A 119 1.25 -15.67 -0.90
CA TYR A 119 -0.05 -15.03 -0.75
C TYR A 119 -0.41 -14.88 0.72
N PRO A 120 -0.67 -13.66 1.21
CA PRO A 120 -1.32 -13.47 2.49
C PRO A 120 -2.78 -13.94 2.38
N ASP A 121 -3.17 -14.99 3.11
CA ASP A 121 -4.58 -15.38 3.24
C ASP A 121 -5.27 -14.43 4.22
N MET A 122 -6.05 -13.48 3.68
CA MET A 122 -6.77 -12.49 4.47
C MET A 122 -8.27 -12.81 4.61
N SER A 123 -8.68 -14.06 4.39
CA SER A 123 -10.10 -14.46 4.38
C SER A 123 -10.85 -14.24 5.70
N LYS A 124 -10.12 -14.14 6.82
CA LYS A 124 -10.69 -13.89 8.16
C LYS A 124 -10.93 -12.41 8.46
N TYR A 125 -10.35 -11.51 7.68
CA TYR A 125 -10.42 -10.07 7.90
C TYR A 125 -11.53 -9.47 7.05
N ASP A 126 -12.25 -8.50 7.62
CA ASP A 126 -13.21 -7.71 6.86
C ASP A 126 -12.49 -6.82 5.83
N GLU A 127 -13.24 -6.20 4.94
CA GLU A 127 -12.69 -5.42 3.82
C GLU A 127 -11.91 -4.17 4.28
N ILE A 128 -12.32 -3.54 5.39
CA ILE A 128 -11.59 -2.41 5.98
C ILE A 128 -10.27 -2.88 6.57
N GLU A 129 -10.32 -3.95 7.36
CA GLU A 129 -9.14 -4.58 7.94
C GLU A 129 -8.16 -5.03 6.85
N ARG A 130 -8.66 -5.64 5.78
CA ARG A 130 -7.84 -5.99 4.60
C ARG A 130 -7.14 -4.76 4.05
N GLY A 131 -7.86 -3.68 3.74
CA GLY A 131 -7.30 -2.42 3.24
C GLY A 131 -6.18 -1.86 4.13
N ILE A 132 -6.35 -1.92 5.45
CA ILE A 132 -5.34 -1.55 6.44
C ILE A 132 -4.09 -2.43 6.33
N ILE A 133 -4.30 -3.75 6.29
CA ILE A 133 -3.21 -4.71 6.17
C ILE A 133 -2.45 -4.47 4.86
N GLU A 134 -3.12 -4.38 3.71
CA GLU A 134 -2.45 -4.14 2.41
C GLU A 134 -1.58 -2.89 2.47
N CYS A 135 -2.10 -1.83 3.07
CA CYS A 135 -1.40 -0.56 3.18
C CYS A 135 -0.11 -0.73 4.00
N ILE A 136 -0.19 -1.33 5.18
CA ILE A 136 1.00 -1.60 6.01
C ILE A 136 1.99 -2.53 5.28
N MET A 137 1.48 -3.53 4.55
CA MET A 137 2.32 -4.46 3.80
C MET A 137 3.11 -3.77 2.69
N LEU A 138 2.47 -2.90 1.91
CA LEU A 138 3.09 -2.11 0.86
C LEU A 138 4.18 -1.18 1.43
N ALA A 139 3.88 -0.45 2.50
CA ALA A 139 4.87 0.43 3.13
C ALA A 139 6.09 -0.38 3.60
N ASN A 140 5.87 -1.52 4.27
CA ASN A 140 6.96 -2.34 4.79
C ASN A 140 7.82 -2.91 3.67
N TYR A 141 7.19 -3.46 2.63
CA TYR A 141 7.91 -4.03 1.49
C TYR A 141 8.81 -2.98 0.85
N TYR A 142 8.26 -1.85 0.42
CA TYR A 142 9.04 -0.81 -0.24
C TYR A 142 9.96 -0.01 0.69
N SER A 143 9.87 -0.21 2.01
CA SER A 143 10.80 0.40 2.99
C SER A 143 12.20 -0.21 2.94
N ASN A 144 12.32 -1.40 2.36
CA ASN A 144 13.57 -2.10 2.22
C ASN A 144 14.38 -1.56 1.03
N LEU A 145 15.57 -1.03 1.33
CA LEU A 145 16.51 -0.47 0.34
C LEU A 145 16.98 -1.49 -0.70
N LEU A 146 16.93 -2.79 -0.39
CA LEU A 146 17.38 -3.86 -1.30
C LEU A 146 16.44 -4.10 -2.48
N ILE A 147 15.25 -3.51 -2.48
CA ILE A 147 14.26 -3.64 -3.58
C ILE A 147 14.49 -2.59 -4.68
N GLU A 148 15.38 -1.62 -4.47
CA GLU A 148 15.68 -0.58 -5.48
C GLU A 148 16.49 -1.09 -6.70
N SER A 149 16.89 -2.36 -6.72
CA SER A 149 17.77 -2.93 -7.77
C SER A 149 17.10 -3.89 -8.77
N GLU A 150 15.77 -4.04 -8.74
CA GLU A 150 15.02 -4.85 -9.74
C GLU A 150 14.30 -3.98 -10.77
#